data_AF-A0A4Q5WE88-F1
#
_entry.id   AF-A0A4Q5WE88-F1
#
_cell.length_a   1.000
_cell.length_b   1.000
_cell.length_c   1.000
_cell.angle_alpha   90.00
_cell.angle_beta   90.00
_cell.angle_gamma   90.00
#
_symmetry.space_group_name_H-M   'P 1'
#
loop_
_entity.id
_entity.type
_entity.pdbx_description
1 polymer ?
#
loop_
_entity_poly.entity_id
_entity_poly.type
_entity_poly.pdbx_seq_one_letter_code
_entity_poly.pdbx_strand_id
1 'polypeptide(L)'
;MVEGPGLTPVEYLDRFFDELRAEVRANPKLAARLVKALGGNVVFENETKMEIANPYALATGPKAKFLSVFGAMKLGDIKKVLKENNLATRVDMNGKSADQLIEMMYNRAAMKVQERKSSF
;
A
#
# COMPACT_ATOMS: atom_id res chain seq x y z
N MET A 1 -46.89 3.38 7.78
CA MET A 1 -45.43 3.32 7.97
C MET A 1 -45.03 4.66 8.56
N VAL A 2 -44.48 4.68 9.77
CA VAL A 2 -44.05 5.92 10.42
C VAL A 2 -42.70 6.28 9.83
N GLU A 3 -42.65 7.31 8.97
CA GLU A 3 -41.39 7.98 8.67
C GLU A 3 -40.89 8.54 10.01
N GLY A 4 -39.88 7.88 10.58
CA GLY A 4 -39.20 8.40 11.77
C GLY A 4 -38.70 9.82 11.48
N PRO A 5 -38.65 10.72 12.49
CA PRO A 5 -38.19 12.08 12.28
C PRO A 5 -36.82 12.03 11.63
N GLY A 6 -36.72 12.52 10.41
CA GLY A 6 -35.46 12.59 9.68
C GLY A 6 -34.43 13.36 10.50
N LEU A 7 -33.16 12.98 10.36
CA LEU A 7 -32.06 13.69 11.01
C LEU A 7 -32.03 15.13 10.50
N THR A 8 -31.78 16.08 11.41
CA THR A 8 -31.43 17.43 10.99
C THR A 8 -30.13 17.39 10.17
N PRO A 9 -29.85 18.39 9.33
CA PRO A 9 -28.62 18.40 8.52
C PRO A 9 -27.35 18.24 9.35
N VAL A 10 -27.31 18.78 10.57
CA VAL A 10 -26.16 18.65 11.48
C VAL A 10 -26.03 17.22 11.99
N GLU A 11 -27.12 16.62 12.49
CA GLU A 11 -27.09 15.23 12.98
C GLU A 11 -26.76 14.22 11.88
N TYR A 12 -27.16 14.50 10.64
CA TYR A 12 -26.81 13.68 9.50
C TYR A 12 -25.31 13.76 9.17
N LEU A 13 -24.74 14.97 9.22
CA LEU A 13 -23.31 15.18 8.99
C LEU A 13 -22.46 14.56 10.10
N ASP A 14 -22.87 14.69 11.36
CA ASP A 14 -22.18 14.08 12.50
C ASP A 14 -22.14 12.55 12.36
N ARG A 15 -23.29 11.94 12.03
CA ARG A 15 -23.36 10.50 11.73
C ARG A 15 -22.46 10.11 10.56
N PHE A 16 -22.46 10.90 9.49
CA PHE A 16 -21.57 10.65 8.35
C PHE A 16 -20.09 10.67 8.74
N PHE A 17 -19.67 11.64 9.56
CA PHE A 17 -18.29 11.72 10.02
C PHE A 17 -17.91 10.55 10.95
N ASP A 18 -18.83 10.08 11.78
CA ASP A 18 -18.60 8.91 12.63
C ASP A 18 -18.44 7.62 11.81
N GLU A 19 -19.32 7.39 10.84
CA GLU A 19 -19.23 6.25 9.92
C GLU A 19 -17.95 6.31 9.07
N LEU A 20 -17.61 7.49 8.55
CA LEU A 20 -16.36 7.70 7.82
C LEU A 20 -15.15 7.39 8.70
N ARG A 21 -15.17 7.79 9.97
CA ARG A 21 -14.08 7.53 10.92
C ARG A 21 -13.96 6.04 11.23
N ALA A 22 -15.08 5.34 11.37
CA ALA A 22 -15.10 3.89 11.57
C ALA A 22 -14.52 3.16 10.35
N GLU A 23 -14.94 3.53 9.14
CA GLU A 23 -14.45 2.93 7.89
C GLU A 23 -12.96 3.21 7.67
N VAL A 24 -12.49 4.43 7.94
CA VAL A 24 -11.06 4.76 7.83
C VAL A 24 -10.20 3.93 8.79
N ARG A 25 -10.71 3.58 9.98
CA ARG A 25 -10.02 2.68 10.92
C ARG A 25 -10.01 1.23 10.44
N ALA A 26 -11.11 0.77 9.87
CA ALA A 26 -11.26 -0.61 9.39
C ALA A 26 -10.58 -0.85 8.02
N ASN A 27 -10.40 0.20 7.22
CA ASN A 27 -9.94 0.11 5.83
C ASN A 27 -8.75 1.04 5.57
N PRO A 28 -7.52 0.54 5.75
CA PRO A 28 -6.34 1.37 5.61
C PRO A 28 -6.06 1.87 4.19
N LYS A 29 -6.56 1.16 3.17
CA LYS A 29 -6.45 1.61 1.77
C LYS A 29 -7.30 2.85 1.52
N LEU A 30 -8.51 2.91 2.10
CA LEU A 30 -9.34 4.10 2.05
C LEU A 30 -8.67 5.26 2.78
N ALA A 31 -8.15 5.00 3.99
CA ALA A 31 -7.40 5.99 4.77
C ALA A 31 -6.26 6.63 3.96
N ALA A 32 -5.43 5.81 3.30
CA ALA A 32 -4.31 6.29 2.50
C ALA A 32 -4.75 7.14 1.30
N ARG A 33 -5.86 6.77 0.63
CA ARG A 33 -6.41 7.56 -0.49
C ARG A 33 -6.94 8.92 -0.03
N LEU A 34 -7.67 8.95 1.08
CA LEU A 34 -8.23 10.19 1.65
C LEU A 34 -7.12 11.13 2.11
N VAL A 35 -6.15 10.63 2.87
CA VAL A 35 -4.98 11.41 3.31
C VAL A 35 -4.25 12.04 2.11
N LYS A 36 -4.02 11.25 1.05
CA LYS A 36 -3.38 11.75 -0.17
C LYS A 36 -4.21 12.82 -0.88
N ALA A 37 -5.52 12.64 -0.97
CA ALA A 37 -6.43 13.60 -1.59
C ALA A 37 -6.49 14.94 -0.81
N LEU A 38 -6.34 14.88 0.52
CA LEU A 38 -6.28 16.03 1.41
C LEU A 38 -4.90 16.71 1.45
N GLY A 39 -3.92 16.20 0.69
CA GLY A 39 -2.54 16.74 0.67
C GLY A 39 -1.72 16.43 1.94
N GLY A 40 -2.21 15.55 2.81
CA GLY A 40 -1.52 15.14 4.02
C GLY A 40 -0.47 14.04 3.75
N ASN A 41 0.56 14.00 4.58
CA ASN A 41 1.50 12.88 4.66
C ASN A 41 1.31 12.19 6.02
N VAL A 42 0.85 10.94 6.03
CA VAL A 42 0.65 10.17 7.27
C VAL A 42 1.59 8.97 7.28
N VAL A 43 2.27 8.77 8.41
CA VAL A 43 3.08 7.58 8.68
C VAL A 43 2.15 6.51 9.24
N PHE A 44 1.81 5.51 8.43
CA PHE A 44 1.09 4.34 8.91
C PHE A 44 2.03 3.45 9.75
N GLU A 45 1.52 2.85 10.82
CA GLU A 45 2.26 1.87 11.62
C GLU A 45 2.52 0.57 10.83
N ASN A 46 3.54 -0.18 11.27
CA ASN A 46 4.30 -1.13 10.46
C ASN A 46 3.49 -2.25 9.79
N GLU A 47 2.41 -2.74 10.39
CA GLU A 47 1.62 -3.82 9.78
C GLU A 47 0.82 -3.34 8.56
N THR A 48 0.33 -2.11 8.60
CA THR A 48 -0.45 -1.49 7.53
C THR A 48 0.41 -1.03 6.35
N LYS A 49 1.69 -0.71 6.61
CA LYS A 49 2.68 -0.47 5.54
C LYS A 49 2.84 -1.70 4.65
N MET A 50 2.68 -2.92 5.18
CA MET A 50 2.84 -4.16 4.41
C MET A 50 1.76 -4.35 3.35
N GLU A 51 0.51 -3.91 3.60
CA GLU A 51 -0.59 -4.00 2.63
C GLU A 51 -0.58 -2.90 1.56
N ILE A 52 0.15 -1.80 1.79
CA ILE A 52 0.16 -0.60 0.94
C ILE A 52 1.52 -0.40 0.28
N ALA A 53 2.55 -1.18 0.63
CA ALA A 53 3.89 -1.07 0.07
C ALA A 53 3.88 -1.41 -1.43
N ASN A 54 3.71 -0.38 -2.26
CA ASN A 54 3.85 -0.48 -3.70
C ASN A 54 5.36 -0.49 -4.04
N PRO A 55 5.92 -1.63 -4.51
CA PRO A 55 7.35 -1.74 -4.81
C PRO A 55 7.78 -0.76 -5.91
N TYR A 56 6.92 -0.40 -6.86
CA TYR A 56 7.23 0.60 -7.88
C TYR A 56 7.38 2.00 -7.27
N ALA A 57 6.50 2.38 -6.35
CA ALA A 57 6.56 3.69 -5.71
C ALA A 57 7.82 3.80 -4.83
N LEU A 58 8.15 2.74 -4.09
CA LEU A 58 9.33 2.73 -3.21
C LEU A 58 10.65 2.65 -3.99
N ALA A 59 10.67 1.98 -5.15
CA ALA A 59 11.86 1.88 -6.00
C ALA A 59 12.25 3.20 -6.68
N THR A 60 11.39 4.24 -6.64
CA THR A 60 11.76 5.59 -7.10
C THR A 60 12.64 6.35 -6.10
N GLY A 61 12.67 5.90 -4.84
CA GLY A 61 13.41 6.53 -3.75
C GLY A 61 14.69 5.79 -3.36
N PRO A 62 15.31 6.15 -2.21
CA PRO A 62 16.54 5.51 -1.76
C PRO A 62 16.35 4.02 -1.48
N LYS A 63 17.27 3.19 -2.00
CA LYS A 63 17.27 1.73 -1.81
C LYS A 63 17.21 1.30 -0.34
N ALA A 64 17.89 2.01 0.56
CA ALA A 64 17.85 1.73 2.00
C ALA A 64 16.41 1.77 2.57
N LYS A 65 15.56 2.69 2.08
CA LYS A 65 14.14 2.76 2.49
C LYS A 65 13.35 1.57 1.96
N PHE A 66 13.63 1.14 0.72
CA PHE A 66 13.04 -0.08 0.15
C PHE A 66 13.39 -1.30 1.01
N LEU A 67 14.66 -1.49 1.33
CA LEU A 67 15.14 -2.61 2.16
C LEU A 67 14.56 -2.56 3.57
N SER A 68 14.40 -1.38 4.18
CA SER A 68 13.79 -1.25 5.51
C SER A 68 12.32 -1.70 5.55
N VAL A 69 11.58 -1.52 4.44
CA VAL A 69 10.16 -1.87 4.35
C VAL A 69 9.99 -3.36 4.03
N PHE A 70 10.69 -3.86 3.01
CA PHE A 70 10.53 -5.25 2.55
C PHE A 70 11.42 -6.25 3.31
N GLY A 71 12.51 -5.80 3.94
CA GLY A 71 13.42 -6.62 4.74
C GLY A 71 12.83 -7.12 6.06
N ALA A 72 11.79 -6.45 6.57
CA ALA A 72 11.06 -6.90 7.76
C ALA A 72 9.96 -7.94 7.43
N MET A 73 9.71 -8.22 6.15
CA MET A 73 8.60 -9.10 5.73
C MET A 73 8.98 -10.58 5.79
N LYS A 74 7.98 -11.44 6.07
CA LYS A 74 8.17 -12.89 5.98
C LYS A 74 8.34 -13.30 4.52
N LEU A 75 9.07 -14.39 4.29
CA LEU A 75 9.33 -14.93 2.94
C LEU A 75 8.05 -15.13 2.11
N GLY A 76 6.97 -15.58 2.74
CA GLY A 76 5.67 -15.78 2.07
C GLY A 76 5.07 -14.46 1.55
N ASP A 77 5.17 -13.39 2.35
CA ASP A 77 4.64 -12.08 1.99
C ASP A 77 5.48 -11.41 0.89
N ILE A 78 6.80 -11.57 0.94
CA ILE A 78 7.70 -11.11 -0.13
C ILE A 78 7.33 -11.75 -1.48
N LYS A 79 7.09 -13.08 -1.47
CA LYS A 79 6.64 -13.81 -2.67
C LYS A 79 5.28 -13.35 -3.16
N LYS A 80 4.35 -13.04 -2.24
CA LYS A 80 3.03 -12.51 -2.56
C LYS A 80 3.14 -11.15 -3.25
N VAL A 81 3.90 -10.21 -2.69
CA VAL A 81 4.13 -8.88 -3.28
C VAL A 81 4.75 -8.98 -4.67
N LEU A 82 5.77 -9.84 -4.85
CA LEU A 82 6.40 -10.08 -6.15
C LEU A 82 5.41 -10.56 -7.21
N LYS A 83 4.51 -11.47 -6.84
CA LYS A 83 3.50 -12.03 -7.76
C LYS A 83 2.41 -11.00 -8.07
N GLU A 84 1.83 -10.38 -7.05
CA GLU A 84 0.71 -9.43 -7.20
C GLU A 84 1.10 -8.18 -8.00
N ASN A 85 2.37 -7.79 -7.95
CA ASN A 85 2.88 -6.64 -8.71
C ASN A 85 3.46 -7.03 -10.08
N ASN A 86 3.29 -8.28 -10.55
CA ASN A 86 3.87 -8.78 -11.80
C ASN A 86 5.39 -8.54 -11.90
N LEU A 87 6.10 -8.73 -10.78
CA LEU A 87 7.56 -8.58 -10.70
C LEU A 87 8.27 -9.92 -10.83
N ALA A 88 7.67 -11.02 -10.37
CA ALA A 88 8.24 -12.35 -10.55
C ALA A 88 7.20 -13.46 -10.68
N THR A 89 7.58 -14.52 -11.39
CA THR A 89 6.81 -15.75 -11.51
C THR A 89 7.20 -16.75 -10.42
N ARG A 90 6.43 -17.84 -10.28
CA ARG A 90 6.75 -18.91 -9.32
C ARG A 90 8.13 -19.54 -9.58
N VAL A 91 8.52 -19.65 -10.86
CA VAL A 91 9.81 -20.20 -11.28
C VAL A 91 10.95 -19.27 -10.87
N ASP A 92 10.81 -17.97 -11.11
CA ASP A 92 11.80 -16.96 -10.70
C ASP A 92 12.11 -16.99 -9.20
N MET A 93 11.09 -17.25 -8.38
CA MET A 93 11.18 -17.21 -6.93
C MET A 93 11.65 -18.52 -6.30
N ASN A 94 11.78 -19.60 -7.08
CA ASN A 94 12.08 -20.92 -6.55
C ASN A 94 13.54 -21.00 -6.05
N GLY A 95 13.75 -21.61 -4.89
CA GLY A 95 15.08 -21.78 -4.29
C GLY A 95 15.78 -20.49 -3.80
N LYS A 96 15.13 -19.32 -3.85
CA LYS A 96 15.71 -18.05 -3.43
C LYS A 96 15.44 -17.72 -1.96
N SER A 97 16.44 -17.15 -1.30
CA SER A 97 16.30 -16.62 0.07
C SER A 97 15.47 -15.32 0.10
N ALA A 98 15.05 -14.89 1.29
CA ALA A 98 14.31 -13.64 1.47
C ALA A 98 15.09 -12.45 0.91
N ASP A 99 16.37 -12.33 1.24
CA ASP A 99 17.23 -11.25 0.75
C ASP A 99 17.35 -11.24 -0.78
N GLN A 100 17.52 -12.42 -1.38
CA GLN A 100 17.59 -12.55 -2.84
C GLN A 100 16.27 -12.14 -3.52
N LEU A 101 15.14 -12.40 -2.89
CA LEU A 101 13.82 -12.03 -3.42
C LEU A 101 13.55 -10.53 -3.26
N ILE A 102 13.92 -9.93 -2.12
CA ILE A 102 13.82 -8.48 -1.91
C ILE A 102 14.69 -7.76 -2.93
N GLU A 103 15.89 -8.26 -3.16
CA GLU A 103 16.81 -7.60 -4.07
C GLU A 103 16.38 -7.72 -5.53
N MET A 104 15.83 -8.87 -5.92
CA MET A 104 15.13 -9.02 -7.19
C MET A 104 13.96 -8.06 -7.31
N MET A 105 13.15 -7.91 -6.24
CA MET A 105 11.99 -7.03 -6.23
C MET A 105 12.40 -5.58 -6.50
N TYR A 106 13.45 -5.09 -5.83
CA TYR A 106 13.99 -3.75 -6.04
C TYR A 106 14.45 -3.57 -7.49
N ASN A 107 15.32 -4.46 -7.99
CA ASN A 107 15.90 -4.34 -9.33
C ASN A 107 14.82 -4.33 -10.43
N ARG A 108 13.86 -5.26 -10.36
CA ARG A 108 12.79 -5.36 -11.36
C ARG A 108 11.80 -4.19 -11.27
N ALA A 109 11.51 -3.69 -10.06
CA ALA A 109 10.66 -2.52 -9.87
C ALA A 109 11.33 -1.24 -10.39
N ALA A 110 12.62 -1.03 -10.06
CA ALA A 110 13.40 0.12 -10.51
C ALA A 110 13.53 0.15 -12.04
N MET A 111 13.83 -1.00 -12.66
CA MET A 111 13.92 -1.15 -14.11
C MET A 111 12.60 -0.75 -14.79
N LYS A 112 11.46 -1.29 -14.34
CA LYS A 112 10.13 -0.93 -14.89
C LYS A 112 9.77 0.54 -14.70
N VAL A 113 10.20 1.16 -13.60
CA VAL A 113 10.01 2.60 -13.38
C VAL A 113 10.86 3.41 -14.36
N GLN A 114 12.11 2.99 -14.59
CA GLN A 114 13.02 3.65 -15.51
C GLN A 114 12.52 3.55 -16.95
N GLU A 115 12.10 2.35 -17.38
CA GLU A 115 11.49 2.12 -18.71
C GLU A 115 10.34 3.08 -18.97
N ARG A 116 9.45 3.26 -17.98
CA ARG A 116 8.33 4.20 -18.07
C ARG A 116 8.76 5.65 -18.18
N LYS A 117 9.86 6.06 -17.53
CA LYS A 117 10.38 7.43 -17.63
C LYS A 117 11.07 7.71 -18.97
N SER A 118 11.73 6.71 -19.55
CA SER A 118 12.41 6.83 -20.84
C SER A 118 11.47 6.82 -22.05
N SER A 119 10.20 6.47 -21.87
CA SER A 119 9.18 6.48 -22.93
C SER A 119 8.35 7.77 -23.01
N PHE A 120 8.69 8.80 -22.22
CA PHE A 120 8.07 10.13 -22.25
C PHE A 120 9.09 11.20 -22.66
#